data_AF-A0A839E3Z9-F1
#
_entry.id   AF-A0A839E3Z9-F1
#
_cell.length_a   1.000
_cell.length_b   1.000
_cell.length_c   1.000
_cell.angle_alpha   90.00
_cell.angle_beta   90.00
_cell.angle_gamma   90.00
#
_symmetry.space_group_name_H-M   'P 1'
#
loop_
_entity.id
_entity.type
_entity.pdbx_description
1 polymer ?
#
loop_
_entity_poly.entity_id
_entity_poly.type
_entity_poly.pdbx_seq_one_letter_code
_entity_poly.pdbx_strand_id
1 'polypeptide(L)'
;MLFLVLLVSPLLSLGLLVMTLVYVLVARGHSLKNSVKVLVQGAVVFTCLAHLVFSWGFFQGLGVPDMGEECASSPRAGGHGPSDLARVDSRLFPPKTVCVWRDGMSFDLVAPYINPLLYTFLAAAVVCVVAAVYFRLRGSRVPTKKESGSGE
;
A
#
# COMPACT_ATOMS: atom_id res chain seq x y z
N MET A 1 11.34 -20.01 -3.45
CA MET A 1 10.91 -19.09 -4.54
C MET A 1 10.02 -17.95 -4.03
N LEU A 2 9.01 -18.23 -3.21
CA LEU A 2 8.07 -17.20 -2.69
C LEU A 2 8.78 -16.11 -1.87
N PHE A 3 9.78 -16.46 -1.07
CA PHE A 3 10.61 -15.50 -0.33
C PHE A 3 11.41 -14.54 -1.22
N LEU A 4 11.98 -15.04 -2.33
CA LEU A 4 12.66 -14.21 -3.32
C LEU A 4 11.69 -13.24 -4.00
N VAL A 5 10.48 -13.68 -4.32
CA VAL A 5 9.42 -12.81 -4.86
C VAL A 5 9.05 -11.72 -3.85
N LEU A 6 8.91 -12.06 -2.57
CA LEU A 6 8.63 -11.10 -1.49
C LEU A 6 9.77 -10.10 -1.27
N LEU A 7 11.03 -10.49 -1.49
CA LEU A 7 12.20 -9.61 -1.40
C LEU A 7 12.36 -8.69 -2.62
N VAL A 8 12.10 -9.21 -3.82
CA VAL A 8 12.26 -8.46 -5.08
C VAL A 8 11.07 -7.52 -5.32
N SER A 9 9.86 -7.88 -4.87
CA SER A 9 8.66 -7.05 -5.04
C SER A 9 8.77 -5.62 -4.48
N PRO A 10 9.24 -5.37 -3.24
CA PRO A 10 9.39 -4.01 -2.71
C PRO A 10 10.48 -3.23 -3.45
N LEU A 11 11.54 -3.89 -3.93
CA LEU A 11 12.59 -3.25 -4.75
C LEU A 11 12.02 -2.78 -6.10
N LEU A 12 11.20 -3.61 -6.74
CA LEU A 12 10.48 -3.25 -7.97
C LEU A 12 9.50 -2.10 -7.72
N SER A 13 8.75 -2.15 -6.62
CA SER A 13 7.81 -1.09 -6.23
C SER A 13 8.52 0.24 -5.95
N LEU A 14 9.68 0.20 -5.29
CA LEU A 14 10.53 1.36 -5.05
C LEU A 14 11.06 1.93 -6.37
N GLY A 15 11.56 1.08 -7.27
CA GLY A 15 12.04 1.49 -8.58
C GLY A 15 10.95 2.17 -9.40
N LEU A 16 9.74 1.60 -9.43
CA LEU A 16 8.57 2.19 -10.08
C LEU A 16 8.19 3.54 -9.45
N LEU A 17 8.22 3.64 -8.12
CA LEU A 17 7.91 4.87 -7.41
C LEU A 17 8.93 5.98 -7.73
N VAL A 18 10.22 5.68 -7.68
CA VAL A 18 11.30 6.63 -8.02
C VAL A 18 11.18 7.06 -9.47
N MET A 19 11.02 6.12 -10.40
CA MET A 19 10.85 6.42 -11.83
C MET A 19 9.62 7.30 -12.08
N THR A 20 8.50 7.02 -11.42
CA THR A 20 7.27 7.82 -11.57
C THR A 20 7.45 9.22 -10.99
N LEU A 21 8.09 9.36 -9.82
CA LEU A 21 8.39 10.66 -9.23
C LEU A 21 9.33 11.48 -10.10
N VAL A 22 10.43 10.89 -10.58
CA VAL A 22 11.36 11.55 -11.50
C VAL A 22 10.64 11.98 -12.76
N TYR A 23 9.84 11.10 -13.35
CA TYR A 23 9.04 11.42 -14.54
C TYR A 23 8.10 12.60 -14.27
N VAL A 24 7.40 12.62 -13.13
CA VAL A 24 6.49 13.71 -12.75
C VAL A 24 7.25 15.02 -12.51
N LEU A 25 8.42 14.96 -11.86
CA LEU A 25 9.27 16.13 -11.60
C LEU A 25 9.85 16.72 -12.89
N VAL A 26 10.28 15.88 -13.82
CA VAL A 26 10.82 16.30 -15.13
C VAL A 26 9.69 16.79 -16.04
N ALA A 27 8.56 16.10 -16.09
CA ALA A 27 7.40 16.47 -16.91
C ALA A 27 6.52 17.55 -16.29
N ARG A 28 6.88 18.08 -15.11
CA ARG A 28 6.08 19.00 -14.29
C ARG A 28 5.67 20.27 -15.06
N GLY A 29 6.51 20.72 -15.99
CA GLY A 29 6.22 21.88 -16.84
C GLY A 29 5.20 21.64 -17.98
N HIS A 30 4.99 20.38 -18.39
CA HIS A 30 4.19 20.06 -19.57
C HIS A 30 2.96 19.17 -19.27
N SER A 31 2.95 18.46 -18.15
CA SER A 31 1.98 17.39 -17.83
C SER A 31 0.67 17.86 -17.18
N LEU A 32 0.62 19.08 -16.63
CA LEU A 32 -0.57 19.59 -15.92
C LEU A 32 -1.83 19.74 -16.80
N LYS A 33 -1.69 19.73 -18.13
CA LYS A 33 -2.84 19.86 -19.05
C LYS A 33 -3.72 18.61 -19.13
N ASN A 34 -3.24 17.44 -18.71
CA ASN A 34 -3.99 16.18 -18.79
C ASN A 34 -4.32 15.62 -17.40
N SER A 35 -5.44 16.06 -16.82
CA SER A 35 -5.91 15.63 -15.49
C SER A 35 -5.99 14.10 -15.33
N VAL A 36 -6.36 13.37 -16.38
CA VAL A 36 -6.42 11.90 -16.36
C VAL A 36 -5.04 11.26 -16.14
N LYS A 37 -3.99 11.80 -16.77
CA LYS A 37 -2.62 11.26 -16.61
C LYS A 37 -2.12 11.44 -15.18
N VAL A 38 -2.38 12.61 -14.60
CA VAL A 38 -2.02 12.92 -13.21
C VAL A 38 -2.73 11.98 -12.23
N LEU A 39 -4.01 11.69 -12.46
CA LEU A 39 -4.77 10.77 -11.61
C LEU A 39 -4.29 9.32 -11.71
N VAL A 40 -3.97 8.84 -12.91
CA VAL A 40 -3.38 7.50 -13.10
C VAL A 40 -2.01 7.41 -12.42
N GLN A 41 -1.17 8.44 -12.55
CA GLN A 41 0.13 8.50 -11.88
C GLN A 41 -0.02 8.51 -10.35
N GLY A 42 -0.98 9.29 -9.82
CA GLY A 42 -1.32 9.29 -8.40
C GLY A 42 -1.71 7.90 -7.90
N ALA A 43 -2.56 7.19 -8.65
CA ALA A 43 -2.96 5.82 -8.31
C ALA A 43 -1.76 4.87 -8.24
N VAL A 44 -0.83 4.96 -9.20
CA VAL A 44 0.41 4.16 -9.20
C VAL A 44 1.25 4.47 -7.96
N VAL A 45 1.50 5.75 -7.67
CA VAL A 45 2.30 6.17 -6.50
C VAL A 45 1.69 5.66 -5.20
N PHE A 46 0.38 5.85 -5.00
CA PHE A 46 -0.30 5.38 -3.78
C PHE A 46 -0.32 3.85 -3.67
N THR A 47 -0.46 3.13 -4.79
CA THR A 47 -0.38 1.65 -4.79
C THR A 47 1.02 1.17 -4.43
N CYS A 48 2.07 1.80 -4.97
CA CYS A 48 3.46 1.49 -4.60
C CYS A 48 3.73 1.78 -3.11
N LEU A 49 3.24 2.90 -2.58
CA LEU A 49 3.36 3.23 -1.15
C LEU A 49 2.63 2.20 -0.28
N ALA A 50 1.39 1.83 -0.64
CA ALA A 50 0.64 0.78 0.04
C ALA A 50 1.41 -0.55 0.05
N HIS A 51 1.99 -0.94 -1.09
CA HIS A 51 2.80 -2.16 -1.17
C HIS A 51 4.04 -2.08 -0.28
N LEU A 52 4.76 -0.94 -0.26
CA LEU A 52 5.94 -0.78 0.59
C LEU A 52 5.57 -0.88 2.08
N VAL A 53 4.47 -0.23 2.51
CA VAL A 53 3.97 -0.32 3.89
C VAL A 53 3.56 -1.75 4.24
N PHE A 54 2.88 -2.45 3.32
CA PHE A 54 2.49 -3.83 3.51
C PHE A 54 3.72 -4.75 3.64
N SER A 55 4.69 -4.64 2.73
CA SER A 55 5.92 -5.42 2.78
C SER A 55 6.69 -5.14 4.07
N TRP A 56 6.78 -3.88 4.48
CA TRP A 56 7.42 -3.50 5.74
C TRP A 56 6.73 -4.15 6.95
N GLY A 57 5.40 -4.07 7.04
CA GLY A 57 4.63 -4.74 8.09
C GLY A 57 4.79 -6.27 8.06
N PHE A 58 4.85 -6.85 6.86
CA PHE A 58 5.11 -8.27 6.67
C PHE A 58 6.50 -8.68 7.15
N PHE A 59 7.55 -7.91 6.83
CA PHE A 59 8.91 -8.20 7.31
C PHE A 59 9.01 -8.08 8.83
N GLN A 60 8.32 -7.11 9.45
CA GLN A 60 8.30 -6.96 10.90
C GLN A 60 7.55 -8.09 11.62
N GLY A 61 6.44 -8.57 11.07
CA GLY A 61 5.55 -9.51 11.77
C GLY A 61 5.58 -10.96 11.30
N LEU A 62 5.99 -11.23 10.06
CA LEU A 62 5.87 -12.52 9.37
C LEU A 62 7.19 -13.04 8.75
N GLY A 63 8.23 -12.20 8.69
CA GLY A 63 9.52 -12.53 8.09
C GLY A 63 10.52 -13.22 9.03
N VAL A 64 10.25 -13.27 10.34
CA VAL A 64 11.18 -13.80 11.33
C VAL A 64 10.93 -15.31 11.52
N PRO A 65 11.96 -16.18 11.40
CA PRO A 65 11.78 -17.63 11.52
C PRO A 65 11.29 -18.07 12.90
N ASP A 66 11.54 -17.30 13.96
CA ASP A 66 11.09 -17.56 15.34
C ASP A 66 10.27 -16.39 15.90
N MET A 67 8.98 -16.36 15.56
CA MET A 67 8.04 -15.36 16.11
C MET A 67 7.99 -15.38 17.64
N GLY A 68 8.17 -16.55 18.25
CA GLY A 68 8.13 -16.68 19.71
C GLY A 68 9.30 -15.97 20.39
N GLU A 69 10.50 -16.10 19.82
CA GLU A 69 11.70 -15.38 20.29
C GLU A 69 11.54 -13.87 20.12
N GLU A 70 11.00 -13.41 18.98
CA GLU A 70 10.77 -11.98 18.73
C GLU A 70 9.68 -11.38 19.65
N CYS A 71 8.63 -12.15 19.94
CA CYS A 71 7.63 -11.78 20.93
C CYS A 71 8.25 -11.65 22.33
N ALA A 72 9.15 -12.56 22.71
CA ALA A 72 9.81 -12.54 24.02
C ALA A 72 10.91 -11.48 24.14
N SER A 73 11.61 -11.17 23.04
CA SER A 73 12.68 -10.17 23.00
C SER A 73 12.16 -8.73 22.92
N SER A 74 10.88 -8.55 22.57
CA SER A 74 10.28 -7.23 22.45
C SER A 74 10.32 -6.45 23.78
N PRO A 75 10.66 -5.16 23.79
CA PRO A 75 10.57 -4.31 24.97
C PRO A 75 9.16 -4.26 25.58
N ARG A 76 8.13 -4.56 24.76
CA ARG A 76 6.73 -4.59 25.18
C ARG A 76 6.35 -5.87 25.94
N ALA A 77 7.20 -6.89 25.94
CA ALA A 77 6.97 -8.12 26.69
C ALA A 77 7.04 -7.90 28.22
N GLY A 78 7.56 -6.76 28.68
CA GLY A 78 7.54 -6.41 30.11
C GLY A 78 8.28 -7.41 30.99
N GLY A 79 9.28 -8.11 30.44
CA GLY A 79 10.05 -9.14 31.14
C GLY A 79 9.50 -10.57 31.03
N HIS A 80 8.42 -10.79 30.28
CA HIS A 80 7.94 -12.15 29.99
C HIS A 80 8.94 -12.93 29.14
N GLY A 81 9.28 -14.13 29.58
CA GLY A 81 10.17 -15.02 28.85
C GLY A 81 9.45 -15.80 27.74
N PRO A 82 10.21 -16.50 26.88
CA PRO A 82 9.63 -17.37 25.85
C PRO A 82 8.78 -18.50 26.46
N SER A 83 9.05 -18.91 27.70
CA SER A 83 8.27 -19.91 28.44
C SER A 83 6.86 -19.46 28.84
N ASP A 84 6.60 -18.16 28.87
CA ASP A 84 5.32 -17.56 29.29
C ASP A 84 4.39 -17.29 28.11
N LEU A 85 4.88 -17.49 26.88
CA LEU A 85 4.11 -17.32 25.66
C LEU A 85 3.08 -18.46 25.53
N ALA A 86 1.81 -18.10 25.47
CA ALA A 86 0.72 -19.07 25.34
C ALA A 86 0.45 -19.40 23.87
N ARG A 87 0.39 -18.38 23.00
CA ARG A 87 0.13 -18.54 21.56
C ARG A 87 0.53 -17.29 20.78
N VAL A 88 0.77 -17.48 19.49
CA VAL A 88 0.99 -16.40 18.51
C VAL A 88 -0.10 -16.48 17.45
N ASP A 89 -0.93 -15.45 17.36
CA ASP A 89 -1.94 -15.31 16.32
C ASP A 89 -1.42 -14.40 15.22
N SER A 90 -1.12 -14.97 14.06
CA SER A 90 -0.69 -14.19 12.89
C SER A 90 -1.79 -14.11 11.82
N ARG A 91 -1.93 -12.94 11.20
CA ARG A 91 -2.82 -12.69 10.05
C ARG A 91 -2.05 -11.99 8.94
N LEU A 92 -2.28 -12.44 7.71
CA LEU A 92 -1.66 -11.83 6.53
C LEU A 92 -2.30 -10.51 6.13
N PHE A 93 -3.62 -10.36 6.26
CA PHE A 93 -4.31 -9.14 5.88
C PHE A 93 -5.48 -8.80 6.83
N PRO A 94 -5.46 -7.60 7.45
CA PRO A 94 -4.31 -6.70 7.57
C PRO A 94 -3.14 -7.41 8.28
N PRO A 95 -1.87 -7.03 8.02
CA PRO A 95 -0.72 -7.63 8.69
C PRO A 95 -0.87 -7.45 10.20
N LYS A 96 -0.88 -8.56 10.92
CA LYS A 96 -1.05 -8.60 12.36
C LYS A 96 -0.30 -9.78 12.95
N THR A 97 0.43 -9.57 14.03
CA THR A 97 1.10 -10.65 14.77
C THR A 97 0.89 -10.41 16.24
N VAL A 98 -0.14 -11.04 16.80
CA VAL A 98 -0.51 -10.89 18.21
C VAL A 98 0.17 -11.97 19.02
N CYS A 99 1.03 -11.53 19.92
CA CYS A 99 1.63 -12.36 20.95
C CYS A 99 0.67 -12.40 22.14
N VAL A 100 0.34 -13.58 22.66
CA VAL A 100 -0.53 -13.77 23.82
C VAL A 100 0.22 -14.55 24.89
N TRP A 101 0.30 -14.01 26.09
CA TRP A 101 0.95 -14.63 27.25
C TRP A 101 -0.05 -15.39 28.13
N ARG A 102 0.46 -16.24 29.01
CA ARG A 102 -0.35 -17.06 29.94
C ARG A 102 -1.11 -16.26 30.99
N ASP A 103 -0.61 -15.07 31.34
CA ASP A 103 -1.27 -14.13 32.25
C ASP A 103 -2.46 -13.38 31.59
N GLY A 104 -2.66 -13.59 30.28
CA GLY A 104 -3.69 -12.92 29.49
C GLY A 104 -3.24 -11.60 28.87
N MET A 105 -1.99 -11.17 29.07
CA MET A 105 -1.45 -10.04 28.32
C MET A 105 -1.44 -10.38 26.83
N SER A 106 -1.70 -9.37 25.99
CA SER A 106 -1.46 -9.49 24.55
C SER A 106 -0.94 -8.18 23.98
N PHE A 107 -0.03 -8.27 23.02
CA PHE A 107 0.43 -7.12 22.26
C PHE A 107 0.61 -7.49 20.79
N ASP A 108 0.44 -6.50 19.92
CA ASP A 108 0.72 -6.63 18.49
C ASP A 108 2.18 -6.26 18.21
N LEU A 109 2.90 -7.21 17.61
CA LEU A 109 4.27 -7.01 17.19
C LEU A 109 4.35 -6.05 16.00
N VAL A 110 3.31 -6.02 15.16
CA VAL A 110 3.21 -5.08 14.05
C VAL A 110 2.95 -3.68 14.60
N ALA A 111 3.69 -2.68 14.11
CA ALA A 111 3.53 -1.32 14.60
C ALA A 111 2.10 -0.78 14.31
N PRO A 112 1.48 -0.05 15.27
CA PRO A 112 0.07 0.33 15.18
C PRO A 112 -0.25 1.29 14.02
N TYR A 113 0.77 1.96 13.46
CA TYR A 113 0.62 2.88 12.33
C TYR A 113 0.57 2.19 10.96
N ILE A 114 0.96 0.92 10.86
CA ILE A 114 1.05 0.20 9.57
C ILE A 114 -0.33 0.06 8.92
N ASN A 115 -1.32 -0.43 9.68
CA ASN A 115 -2.66 -0.66 9.16
C ASN A 115 -3.36 0.64 8.75
N PRO A 116 -3.36 1.72 9.57
CA PRO A 116 -3.85 3.02 9.15
C PRO A 116 -3.19 3.53 7.85
N LEU A 117 -1.86 3.47 7.74
CA LEU A 117 -1.14 3.90 6.53
C LEU A 117 -1.50 3.07 5.31
N LEU A 118 -1.63 1.75 5.47
CA LEU A 118 -2.01 0.85 4.40
C LEU A 118 -3.40 1.21 3.87
N TYR A 119 -4.38 1.40 4.75
CA TYR A 119 -5.73 1.77 4.36
C TYR A 119 -5.81 3.16 3.75
N THR A 120 -5.06 4.15 4.24
CA THR A 120 -5.07 5.50 3.67
C THR A 120 -4.48 5.51 2.26
N PHE A 121 -3.38 4.81 2.01
CA PHE A 121 -2.79 4.71 0.67
C PHE A 121 -3.69 3.93 -0.29
N LEU A 122 -4.30 2.81 0.14
CA LEU A 122 -5.27 2.08 -0.69
C LEU A 122 -6.49 2.94 -1.02
N ALA A 123 -7.05 3.65 -0.04
CA ALA A 123 -8.18 4.55 -0.26
C ALA A 123 -7.82 5.67 -1.24
N ALA A 124 -6.65 6.28 -1.10
CA ALA A 124 -6.16 7.31 -2.03
C ALA A 124 -5.99 6.76 -3.45
N ALA A 125 -5.44 5.55 -3.60
CA ALA A 125 -5.33 4.88 -4.89
C ALA A 125 -6.71 4.66 -5.53
N VAL A 126 -7.69 4.17 -4.76
CA VAL A 126 -9.07 3.97 -5.24
C VAL A 126 -9.69 5.29 -5.69
N VAL A 127 -9.56 6.36 -4.89
CA VAL A 127 -10.07 7.70 -5.24
C VAL A 127 -9.45 8.19 -6.54
N CYS A 128 -8.14 8.02 -6.74
CA CYS A 128 -7.45 8.38 -7.97
C CYS A 128 -7.98 7.59 -9.18
N VAL A 129 -8.20 6.28 -9.05
CA VAL A 129 -8.75 5.43 -10.12
C VAL A 129 -10.18 5.85 -10.47
N VAL A 130 -11.05 6.00 -9.46
CA VAL A 130 -12.45 6.40 -9.65
C VAL A 130 -12.52 7.77 -10.33
N ALA A 131 -11.71 8.73 -9.89
CA ALA A 131 -11.64 10.04 -10.51
C ALA A 131 -11.15 9.97 -11.97
N ALA A 132 -10.10 9.17 -12.25
CA ALA A 132 -9.59 9.01 -13.61
C ALA A 132 -10.65 8.42 -14.56
N VAL A 133 -11.39 7.41 -14.11
CA VAL A 133 -12.51 6.80 -14.84
C VAL A 133 -13.62 7.83 -15.06
N TYR A 134 -14.01 8.56 -14.02
CA TYR A 134 -15.04 9.60 -14.10
C TYR A 134 -14.70 10.68 -15.14
N PHE A 135 -13.47 11.21 -15.13
CA PHE A 135 -13.06 12.22 -16.11
C PHE A 135 -12.98 11.67 -17.54
N ARG A 136 -12.53 10.42 -17.74
CA ARG A 136 -12.57 9.77 -19.06
C ARG A 136 -13.99 9.64 -19.60
N LEU A 137 -14.91 9.18 -18.77
CA LEU A 137 -16.31 9.02 -19.15
C LEU A 137 -16.97 10.37 -19.45
N ARG A 138 -16.68 11.41 -18.67
CA ARG A 138 -17.23 12.75 -18.87
C ARG A 138 -16.68 13.43 -20.13
N GLY A 139 -15.39 13.29 -20.41
CA GLY A 139 -14.77 13.84 -21.62
C GLY A 139 -15.28 13.20 -22.92
N SER A 140 -15.71 11.94 -22.86
CA SER A 140 -16.25 11.21 -24.01
C SER A 140 -17.70 11.59 -24.37
N ARG A 141 -18.38 12.38 -23.52
CA ARG A 141 -19.78 12.78 -23.71
C ARG A 141 -19.98 14.10 -24.44
N VAL A 142 -18.94 14.73 -25.01
CA VAL A 142 -19.14 15.90 -25.89
C VAL A 142 -19.59 15.40 -27.26
N PRO A 143 -20.89 15.49 -27.61
CA PRO A 143 -21.36 15.06 -28.92
C PRO A 143 -20.90 16.11 -29.91
N THR A 144 -20.08 15.70 -30.87
CA THR A 144 -19.83 16.51 -32.05
C THR A 144 -21.15 16.60 -32.80
N LYS A 145 -21.85 17.73 -32.67
CA LYS A 145 -22.98 18.07 -33.52
C LYS A 145 -22.42 18.33 -34.92
N LYS A 146 -22.16 17.26 -35.67
CA LYS A 146 -21.91 17.32 -37.10
C LYS A 146 -23.25 17.18 -37.82
N GLU A 147 -23.41 18.11 -38.77
CA GLU A 147 -24.31 18.08 -39.92
C GLU A 147 -25.83 18.22 -39.69
N SER A 148 -26.35 19.34 -40.20
CA SER A 148 -27.02 19.25 -41.50
C SER A 148 -26.91 20.61 -42.19
N GLY A 149 -26.06 20.68 -43.21
CA GLY A 149 -26.30 21.61 -44.29
C GLY A 149 -27.54 21.14 -45.05
N SER A 150 -28.51 22.03 -45.18
CA SER A 150 -29.53 22.02 -46.23
C SER A 150 -29.45 23.45 -46.74
N GLY A 151 -28.80 23.72 -47.86
CA GLY A 151 -29.17 23.20 -49.17
C GLY A 151 -29.82 24.40 -49.85
N GLU A 152 -29.05 25.00 -50.77
CA GLU A 152 -29.42 25.90 -51.88
C GLU A 152 -30.66 26.82 -51.78
#